data_AF-A0A8K0HER6-F1
#
_entry.id   AF-A0A8K0HER6-F1
#
_cell.length_a   1.000
_cell.length_b   1.000
_cell.length_c   1.000
_cell.angle_alpha   90.00
_cell.angle_beta   90.00
_cell.angle_gamma   90.00
#
_symmetry.space_group_name_H-M   'P 1'
#
loop_
_entity.id
_entity.type
_entity.pdbx_description
1 polymer ?
#
loop_
_entity_poly.entity_id
_entity_poly.type
_entity_poly.pdbx_seq_one_letter_code
_entity_poly.pdbx_strand_id
1 'polypeptide(L)'
;MASSKKWASTISSIASLIYLLVIVLQIPLFRVPCKGGICKTPMEFTSSQLLACQLFPDFAVKAILYPGAIANAYYKNRPIPSYNNLLKLYNFTNVNKAPVTSDLQRLEVLAGSYLSVAGALLGLMKRGRMSLFGILLVIWGLVREIFLRKSANKLTGKDIYIYPAMAIALVSAFMSVRKDVRKIVRSCKGRHVYKAKHMFDGSVVMSFHSLNYPSHRLGSINTHTTLYKTRLNPVHAVPPSPILLQTDESGNYPESEKGSSSSPASTSNASGNSLLGLANTVGIIGGMSVGSTLKFLRKLVQRSSKDESSIPFVLCSDPVLNKDLLLHERSFLPSHSSKSECAQLDPNPIVKNLRNKRAFLENSGARCIVMPCHISHSWHEEISNGCPVPFFHMGECVAKQLKEAKLRPLEAGSPLRIGVLATSATLTAGFYQEKLQNEGFEVVLPDKATMEHTVIPATEAISRKDIEGARNLLRIALQVLLVRAVNSVILASDEMRDLLPQEDPLLKKCIDPMDALAWSTIKWAQSAGKGT
;
A
#
# COMPACT_ATOMS: atom_id res chain seq x y z
N MET A 1 -25.24 -18.14 -27.96
CA MET A 1 -25.07 -17.41 -26.67
C MET A 1 -26.32 -16.71 -26.10
N ALA A 2 -27.36 -16.36 -26.88
CA ALA A 2 -28.43 -15.43 -26.44
C ALA A 2 -29.17 -15.84 -25.14
N SER A 3 -29.57 -17.12 -25.01
CA SER A 3 -30.30 -17.67 -23.86
C SER A 3 -29.74 -17.25 -22.49
N SER A 4 -28.43 -17.40 -22.26
CA SER A 4 -27.82 -17.07 -20.96
C SER A 4 -27.75 -15.57 -20.67
N LYS A 5 -27.77 -14.70 -21.68
CA LYS A 5 -27.93 -13.25 -21.49
C LYS A 5 -29.36 -12.92 -20.99
N LYS A 6 -30.40 -13.58 -21.51
CA LYS A 6 -31.81 -13.38 -21.10
C LYS A 6 -32.03 -13.86 -19.67
N TRP A 7 -31.70 -15.11 -19.37
CA TRP A 7 -31.83 -15.72 -18.02
C TRP A 7 -31.10 -14.93 -16.92
N ALA A 8 -29.82 -14.57 -17.14
CA ALA A 8 -29.07 -13.76 -16.17
C ALA A 8 -29.61 -12.32 -16.01
N SER A 9 -30.44 -11.85 -16.94
CA SER A 9 -31.15 -10.57 -16.83
C SER A 9 -32.41 -10.68 -15.99
N THR A 10 -33.18 -11.77 -16.15
CA THR A 10 -34.40 -12.04 -15.38
C THR A 10 -34.09 -12.30 -13.91
N ILE A 11 -33.13 -13.19 -13.62
CA ILE A 11 -32.69 -13.52 -12.24
C ILE A 11 -32.22 -12.25 -11.52
N SER A 12 -31.36 -11.45 -12.16
CA SER A 12 -30.90 -10.15 -11.64
C SER A 12 -32.02 -9.13 -11.43
N SER A 13 -33.13 -9.24 -12.17
CA SER A 13 -34.30 -8.36 -12.01
C SER A 13 -35.08 -8.74 -10.75
N ILE A 14 -35.41 -10.03 -10.64
CA ILE A 14 -36.18 -10.59 -9.52
C ILE A 14 -35.40 -10.41 -8.21
N ALA A 15 -34.09 -10.71 -8.21
CA ALA A 15 -33.24 -10.51 -7.05
C ALA A 15 -33.14 -9.04 -6.60
N SER A 16 -33.08 -8.09 -7.54
CA SER A 16 -33.08 -6.66 -7.22
C SER A 16 -34.43 -6.18 -6.66
N LEU A 17 -35.55 -6.74 -7.15
CA LEU A 17 -36.89 -6.45 -6.65
C LEU A 17 -37.10 -7.03 -5.23
N ILE A 18 -36.65 -8.27 -5.00
CA ILE A 18 -36.66 -8.89 -3.66
C ILE A 18 -35.83 -8.06 -2.68
N TYR A 19 -34.62 -7.62 -3.06
CA TYR A 19 -33.79 -6.78 -2.21
C TYR A 19 -34.46 -5.43 -1.89
N LEU A 20 -35.08 -4.78 -2.89
CA LEU A 20 -35.85 -3.56 -2.68
C LEU A 20 -37.00 -3.77 -1.68
N LEU A 21 -37.78 -4.85 -1.84
CA LEU A 21 -38.89 -5.17 -0.93
C LEU A 21 -38.39 -5.45 0.50
N VAL A 22 -37.30 -6.19 0.67
CA VAL A 22 -36.68 -6.45 1.98
C VAL A 22 -36.33 -5.15 2.71
N ILE A 23 -35.78 -4.17 1.99
CA ILE A 23 -35.40 -2.86 2.55
C ILE A 23 -36.63 -1.97 2.79
N VAL A 24 -37.48 -1.76 1.78
CA VAL A 24 -38.61 -0.81 1.82
C VAL A 24 -39.73 -1.28 2.76
N LEU A 25 -40.02 -2.58 2.82
CA LEU A 25 -40.99 -3.15 3.77
C LEU A 25 -40.42 -3.28 5.20
N GLN A 26 -39.19 -2.81 5.43
CA GLN A 26 -38.53 -2.77 6.75
C GLN A 26 -38.48 -4.16 7.43
N ILE A 27 -38.08 -5.19 6.69
CA ILE A 27 -37.85 -6.52 7.25
C ILE A 27 -36.63 -6.44 8.19
N PRO A 28 -36.74 -6.85 9.47
CA PRO A 28 -35.65 -6.73 10.44
C PRO A 28 -34.46 -7.60 10.02
N LEU A 29 -33.30 -6.96 9.80
CA LEU A 29 -32.06 -7.63 9.39
C LEU A 29 -31.08 -7.76 10.55
N PHE A 30 -31.08 -6.80 11.46
CA PHE A 30 -30.25 -6.78 12.66
C PHE A 30 -31.02 -6.20 13.85
N ARG A 31 -30.35 -6.04 14.98
CA ARG A 31 -30.76 -5.22 16.12
C ARG A 31 -29.52 -4.46 16.57
N VAL A 32 -29.58 -3.13 16.64
CA VAL A 32 -28.47 -2.24 16.99
C VAL A 32 -29.00 -1.02 17.75
N PRO A 33 -28.34 -0.56 18.83
CA PRO A 33 -28.66 0.72 19.46
C PRO A 33 -28.30 1.90 18.52
N CYS A 34 -29.19 2.87 18.42
CA CYS A 34 -29.10 4.06 17.57
C CYS A 34 -29.67 5.28 18.31
N LYS A 35 -29.51 6.51 17.79
CA LYS A 35 -30.01 7.74 18.44
C LYS A 35 -31.52 7.75 18.72
N GLY A 36 -32.31 7.02 17.91
CA GLY A 36 -33.74 6.78 18.11
C GLY A 36 -34.10 5.62 19.06
N GLY A 37 -33.13 5.01 19.75
CA GLY A 37 -33.33 3.83 20.60
C GLY A 37 -32.75 2.56 19.98
N ILE A 38 -33.58 1.68 19.42
CA ILE A 38 -33.14 0.38 18.87
C ILE A 38 -33.62 0.23 17.42
N CYS A 39 -32.69 0.38 16.49
CA CYS A 39 -32.90 0.20 15.06
C CYS A 39 -32.73 -1.28 14.66
N LYS A 40 -33.56 -1.77 13.75
CA LYS A 40 -33.55 -3.17 13.28
C LYS A 40 -33.32 -3.31 11.77
N THR A 41 -33.47 -2.21 11.05
CA THR A 41 -33.37 -2.15 9.59
C THR A 41 -32.39 -1.06 9.14
N PRO A 42 -31.79 -1.20 7.95
CA PRO A 42 -31.02 -0.12 7.32
C PRO A 42 -31.81 1.18 7.16
N MET A 43 -33.12 1.10 6.92
CA MET A 43 -34.02 2.25 6.75
C MET A 43 -34.22 3.02 8.05
N GLU A 44 -34.48 2.35 9.17
CA GLU A 44 -34.58 2.98 10.49
C GLU A 44 -33.26 3.63 10.90
N PHE A 45 -32.13 2.91 10.70
CA PHE A 45 -30.80 3.41 11.07
C PHE A 45 -30.41 4.64 10.24
N THR A 46 -30.64 4.59 8.92
CA THR A 46 -30.45 5.72 7.99
C THR A 46 -31.35 6.91 8.38
N SER A 47 -32.64 6.66 8.65
CA SER A 47 -33.61 7.70 8.99
C SER A 47 -33.29 8.39 10.32
N SER A 48 -32.87 7.62 11.33
CA SER A 48 -32.43 8.16 12.62
C SER A 48 -31.25 9.10 12.46
N GLN A 49 -30.36 8.88 11.48
CA GLN A 49 -29.21 9.75 11.25
C GLN A 49 -29.54 10.96 10.36
N LEU A 50 -30.37 10.79 9.33
CA LEU A 50 -30.81 11.92 8.49
C LEU A 50 -31.53 13.01 9.31
N LEU A 51 -32.33 12.61 10.31
CA LEU A 51 -32.94 13.52 11.28
C LEU A 51 -31.89 14.17 12.21
N ALA A 52 -30.93 13.39 12.72
CA ALA A 52 -29.86 13.90 13.58
C ALA A 52 -28.98 14.95 12.90
N CYS A 53 -28.80 14.86 11.58
CA CYS A 53 -28.00 15.81 10.81
C CYS A 53 -28.71 17.13 10.50
N GLN A 54 -30.03 17.25 10.69
CA GLN A 54 -30.87 18.43 10.35
C GLN A 54 -30.86 18.92 8.89
N LEU A 55 -29.98 18.39 8.03
CA LEU A 55 -29.85 18.73 6.60
C LEU A 55 -31.02 18.27 5.71
N PHE A 56 -31.95 17.45 6.23
CA PHE A 56 -33.08 16.91 5.48
C PHE A 56 -34.41 17.24 6.16
N PRO A 57 -35.43 17.70 5.41
CA PRO A 57 -36.72 18.05 5.99
C PRO A 57 -37.48 16.80 6.46
N ASP A 58 -38.16 16.94 7.60
CA ASP A 58 -39.03 15.94 8.25
C ASP A 58 -39.90 15.12 7.27
N PHE A 59 -40.47 15.80 6.26
CA PHE A 59 -41.32 15.20 5.24
C PHE A 59 -40.59 14.14 4.40
N ALA A 60 -39.33 14.39 4.02
CA ALA A 60 -38.55 13.44 3.23
C ALA A 60 -38.29 12.15 4.02
N VAL A 61 -37.94 12.26 5.31
CA VAL A 61 -37.72 11.09 6.17
C VAL A 61 -39.03 10.35 6.46
N LYS A 62 -40.14 11.07 6.68
CA LYS A 62 -41.47 10.44 6.82
C LYS A 62 -41.87 9.69 5.55
N ALA A 63 -41.65 10.26 4.37
CA ALA A 63 -41.93 9.59 3.08
C ALA A 63 -41.10 8.31 2.89
N ILE A 64 -39.83 8.31 3.32
CA ILE A 64 -38.94 7.14 3.30
C ILE A 64 -39.44 6.04 4.25
N LEU A 65 -39.93 6.38 5.44
CA LEU A 65 -40.38 5.41 6.45
C LEU A 65 -41.79 4.85 6.21
N TYR A 66 -42.68 5.61 5.57
CA TYR A 66 -44.12 5.32 5.52
C TYR A 66 -44.51 3.97 4.87
N PRO A 67 -43.90 3.50 3.76
CA PRO A 67 -44.25 2.21 3.15
C PRO A 67 -44.01 1.02 4.09
N GLY A 68 -42.89 1.01 4.81
CA GLY A 68 -42.58 -0.02 5.80
C GLY A 68 -43.46 0.06 7.04
N ALA A 69 -43.89 1.27 7.44
CA ALA A 69 -44.84 1.45 8.53
C ALA A 69 -46.23 0.86 8.19
N ILE A 70 -46.71 1.01 6.95
CA ILE A 70 -47.94 0.37 6.47
C ILE A 70 -47.77 -1.16 6.47
N ALA A 71 -46.67 -1.68 5.92
CA ALA A 71 -46.41 -3.13 5.89
C ALA A 71 -46.34 -3.76 7.28
N ASN A 72 -45.69 -3.08 8.23
CA ASN A 72 -45.58 -3.44 9.64
C ASN A 72 -46.93 -3.36 10.38
N ALA A 73 -47.82 -2.43 10.01
CA ALA A 73 -49.18 -2.36 10.54
C ALA A 73 -50.04 -3.52 10.03
N TYR A 74 -50.01 -3.80 8.72
CA TYR A 74 -50.70 -4.93 8.10
C TYR A 74 -50.25 -6.27 8.69
N TYR A 75 -48.94 -6.52 8.78
CA TYR A 75 -48.38 -7.75 9.37
C TYR A 75 -48.76 -7.96 10.86
N LYS A 76 -49.20 -6.92 11.56
CA LYS A 76 -49.59 -6.96 12.99
C LYS A 76 -51.08 -6.76 13.22
N ASN A 77 -51.91 -6.74 12.17
CA ASN A 77 -53.34 -6.42 12.23
C ASN A 77 -53.64 -5.14 13.03
N ARG A 78 -52.84 -4.08 12.79
CA ARG A 78 -52.99 -2.76 13.42
C ARG A 78 -53.54 -1.72 12.42
N PRO A 79 -54.27 -0.70 12.88
CA PRO A 79 -54.70 0.40 12.02
C PRO A 79 -53.49 1.11 11.39
N ILE A 80 -53.68 1.64 10.18
CA ILE A 80 -52.64 2.34 9.43
C ILE A 80 -52.21 3.60 10.20
N PRO A 81 -50.91 3.80 10.47
CA PRO A 81 -50.45 4.91 11.30
C PRO A 81 -50.56 6.24 10.56
N SER A 82 -51.10 7.26 11.23
CA SER A 82 -51.16 8.63 10.69
C SER A 82 -49.76 9.18 10.41
N TYR A 83 -49.54 9.62 9.17
CA TYR A 83 -48.27 10.17 8.67
C TYR A 83 -47.67 11.27 9.57
N ASN A 84 -48.51 12.12 10.16
CA ASN A 84 -48.07 13.20 11.05
C ASN A 84 -47.45 12.70 12.36
N ASN A 85 -47.92 11.56 12.89
CA ASN A 85 -47.39 10.94 14.10
C ASN A 85 -46.32 9.87 13.81
N LEU A 86 -45.91 9.68 12.56
CA LEU A 86 -44.99 8.61 12.15
C LEU A 86 -43.66 8.63 12.91
N LEU A 87 -43.06 9.81 13.13
CA LEU A 87 -41.79 9.91 13.88
C LEU A 87 -41.93 9.55 15.37
N LYS A 88 -43.13 9.69 15.97
CA LYS A 88 -43.41 9.22 17.33
C LYS A 88 -43.46 7.69 17.39
N LEU A 89 -44.01 7.04 16.36
CA LEU A 89 -44.11 5.56 16.28
C LEU A 89 -42.73 4.87 16.27
N TYR A 90 -41.70 5.55 15.74
CA TYR A 90 -40.32 5.08 15.71
C TYR A 90 -39.44 5.70 16.82
N ASN A 91 -40.03 6.41 17.80
CA ASN A 91 -39.34 7.13 18.89
C ASN A 91 -38.32 8.20 18.42
N PHE A 92 -38.39 8.67 17.17
CA PHE A 92 -37.41 9.58 16.59
C PHE A 92 -37.55 11.06 17.03
N THR A 93 -38.50 11.38 17.91
CA THR A 93 -38.73 12.76 18.40
C THR A 93 -37.65 13.31 19.34
N ASN A 94 -36.79 12.47 19.91
CA ASN A 94 -35.72 12.89 20.85
C ASN A 94 -34.29 12.72 20.31
N VAL A 95 -34.14 12.40 19.02
CA VAL A 95 -32.85 12.08 18.37
C VAL A 95 -31.76 13.15 18.59
N ASN A 96 -32.16 14.44 18.66
CA ASN A 96 -31.25 15.57 18.85
C ASN A 96 -30.63 15.67 20.27
N LYS A 97 -31.04 14.81 21.22
CA LYS A 97 -30.51 14.79 22.60
C LYS A 97 -29.51 13.65 22.86
N ALA A 98 -29.22 12.80 21.87
CA ALA A 98 -28.30 11.67 22.01
C ALA A 98 -26.84 12.08 21.70
N PRO A 99 -25.84 11.63 22.49
CA PRO A 99 -24.45 12.04 22.32
C PRO A 99 -23.84 11.54 21.00
N VAL A 100 -22.97 12.35 20.38
CA VAL A 100 -22.38 12.11 19.06
C VAL A 100 -21.42 10.91 19.04
N THR A 101 -20.87 10.52 20.20
CA THR A 101 -19.84 9.48 20.34
C THR A 101 -20.31 8.07 19.96
N SER A 102 -21.61 7.77 19.98
CA SER A 102 -22.14 6.43 19.64
C SER A 102 -22.06 6.08 18.16
N ASP A 103 -22.13 7.08 17.27
CA ASP A 103 -22.18 6.85 15.82
C ASP A 103 -20.79 6.48 15.27
N LEU A 104 -19.75 7.13 15.80
CA LEU A 104 -18.34 6.92 15.45
C LEU A 104 -17.88 5.48 15.74
N GLN A 105 -18.51 4.79 16.70
CA GLN A 105 -18.19 3.39 17.03
C GLN A 105 -18.75 2.39 16.00
N ARG A 106 -19.66 2.81 15.10
CA ARG A 106 -20.45 1.95 14.20
C ARG A 106 -20.38 2.36 12.72
N LEU A 107 -19.29 3.02 12.30
CA LEU A 107 -19.15 3.60 10.96
C LEU A 107 -19.45 2.63 9.80
N GLU A 108 -19.11 1.35 9.92
CA GLU A 108 -19.37 0.34 8.88
C GLU A 108 -20.86 -0.06 8.81
N VAL A 109 -21.55 -0.08 9.95
CA VAL A 109 -23.02 -0.30 9.99
C VAL A 109 -23.74 0.93 9.44
N LEU A 110 -23.22 2.13 9.69
CA LEU A 110 -23.73 3.39 9.15
C LEU A 110 -23.55 3.48 7.62
N ALA A 111 -22.30 3.42 7.14
CA ALA A 111 -21.99 3.43 5.72
C ALA A 111 -22.64 2.26 4.96
N GLY A 112 -22.66 1.07 5.58
CA GLY A 112 -23.34 -0.10 5.03
C GLY A 112 -24.87 0.08 4.93
N SER A 113 -25.50 0.73 5.91
CA SER A 113 -26.94 1.03 5.88
C SER A 113 -27.27 2.04 4.78
N TYR A 114 -26.52 3.14 4.67
CA TYR A 114 -26.66 4.11 3.58
C TYR A 114 -26.51 3.45 2.20
N LEU A 115 -25.46 2.63 2.00
CA LEU A 115 -25.22 1.90 0.74
C LEU A 115 -26.29 0.84 0.45
N SER A 116 -26.90 0.25 1.47
CA SER A 116 -28.03 -0.69 1.32
C SER A 116 -29.30 0.04 0.87
N VAL A 117 -29.64 1.18 1.50
CA VAL A 117 -30.82 1.99 1.13
C VAL A 117 -30.65 2.60 -0.26
N ALA A 118 -29.54 3.28 -0.52
CA ALA A 118 -29.23 3.85 -1.83
C ALA A 118 -29.12 2.76 -2.91
N GLY A 119 -28.49 1.63 -2.60
CA GLY A 119 -28.35 0.48 -3.50
C GLY A 119 -29.68 -0.22 -3.82
N ALA A 120 -30.65 -0.21 -2.90
CA ALA A 120 -32.01 -0.68 -3.16
C ALA A 120 -32.75 0.24 -4.14
N LEU A 121 -32.78 1.55 -3.85
CA LEU A 121 -33.47 2.56 -4.66
C LEU A 121 -32.87 2.66 -6.08
N LEU A 122 -31.55 2.80 -6.18
CA LEU A 122 -30.84 2.90 -7.46
C LEU A 122 -30.84 1.58 -8.25
N GLY A 123 -31.02 0.43 -7.58
CA GLY A 123 -31.02 -0.90 -8.19
C GLY A 123 -32.08 -1.10 -9.27
N LEU A 124 -33.21 -0.39 -9.18
CA LEU A 124 -34.24 -0.36 -10.22
C LEU A 124 -33.72 0.21 -11.55
N MET A 125 -32.95 1.30 -11.50
CA MET A 125 -32.46 2.02 -12.67
C MET A 125 -31.11 1.46 -13.17
N LYS A 126 -30.16 1.24 -12.26
CA LYS A 126 -28.80 0.78 -12.55
C LYS A 126 -28.39 -0.30 -11.55
N ARG A 127 -28.41 -1.56 -11.99
CA ARG A 127 -28.05 -2.75 -11.20
C ARG A 127 -26.55 -2.82 -10.92
N GLY A 128 -26.09 -1.99 -9.98
CA GLY A 128 -24.72 -1.89 -9.51
C GLY A 128 -24.37 -2.94 -8.44
N ARG A 129 -23.27 -2.69 -7.73
CA ARG A 129 -22.80 -3.50 -6.58
C ARG A 129 -23.11 -2.86 -5.21
N MET A 130 -23.74 -1.69 -5.18
CA MET A 130 -23.96 -0.90 -3.95
C MET A 130 -24.77 -1.66 -2.89
N SER A 131 -25.82 -2.37 -3.28
CA SER A 131 -26.60 -3.27 -2.41
C SER A 131 -25.73 -4.36 -1.75
N LEU A 132 -24.83 -4.97 -2.53
CA LEU A 132 -23.92 -6.01 -2.05
C LEU A 132 -22.83 -5.43 -1.13
N PHE A 133 -22.23 -4.29 -1.47
CA PHE A 133 -21.26 -3.63 -0.59
C PHE A 133 -21.92 -3.14 0.71
N GLY A 134 -23.12 -2.58 0.63
CA GLY A 134 -23.88 -2.13 1.80
C GLY A 134 -24.17 -3.26 2.77
N ILE A 135 -24.74 -4.37 2.29
CA ILE A 135 -25.09 -5.50 3.16
C ILE A 135 -23.85 -6.22 3.72
N LEU A 136 -22.74 -6.28 2.96
CA LEU A 136 -21.47 -6.81 3.44
C LEU A 136 -20.83 -5.92 4.52
N LEU A 137 -20.90 -4.59 4.39
CA LEU A 137 -20.41 -3.65 5.41
C LEU A 137 -21.24 -3.70 6.69
N VAL A 138 -22.56 -3.83 6.59
CA VAL A 138 -23.44 -4.07 7.76
C VAL A 138 -23.05 -5.38 8.46
N ILE A 139 -22.91 -6.48 7.72
CA ILE A 139 -22.50 -7.78 8.29
C ILE A 139 -21.10 -7.68 8.94
N TRP A 140 -20.14 -7.05 8.27
CA TRP A 140 -18.78 -6.88 8.78
C TRP A 140 -18.74 -6.05 10.08
N GLY A 141 -19.44 -4.91 10.12
CA GLY A 141 -19.51 -4.07 11.32
C GLY A 141 -20.12 -4.82 12.52
N LEU A 142 -21.24 -5.52 12.30
CA LEU A 142 -21.90 -6.33 13.32
C LEU A 142 -21.00 -7.48 13.82
N VAL A 143 -20.36 -8.22 12.91
CA VAL A 143 -19.47 -9.34 13.26
C VAL A 143 -18.21 -8.86 13.99
N ARG A 144 -17.59 -7.76 13.55
CA ARG A 144 -16.43 -7.17 14.23
C ARG A 144 -16.77 -6.76 15.65
N GLU A 145 -17.92 -6.14 15.87
CA GLU A 145 -18.35 -5.70 17.20
C GLU A 145 -18.68 -6.88 18.13
N ILE A 146 -19.36 -7.92 17.62
CA ILE A 146 -19.58 -9.17 18.35
C ILE A 146 -18.25 -9.82 18.76
N PHE A 147 -17.24 -9.79 17.88
CA PHE A 147 -15.91 -10.33 18.17
C PHE A 147 -15.15 -9.49 19.20
N LEU A 148 -15.10 -8.16 19.03
CA LEU A 148 -14.44 -7.24 19.97
C LEU A 148 -15.06 -7.33 21.37
N ARG A 149 -16.40 -7.36 21.47
CA ARG A 149 -17.10 -7.45 22.76
C ARG A 149 -16.85 -8.79 23.47
N LYS A 150 -16.53 -9.87 22.74
CA LYS A 150 -16.14 -11.16 23.34
C LYS A 150 -14.80 -11.10 24.09
N SER A 151 -13.98 -10.08 23.84
CA SER A 151 -12.72 -9.84 24.57
C SER A 151 -12.91 -9.02 25.86
N ALA A 152 -14.12 -8.52 26.16
CA ALA A 152 -14.37 -7.58 27.26
C ALA A 152 -15.52 -8.06 28.18
N ASN A 153 -15.17 -8.86 29.20
CA ASN A 153 -16.15 -9.50 30.08
C ASN A 153 -16.62 -8.62 31.26
N LYS A 154 -17.77 -7.93 31.12
CA LYS A 154 -18.88 -7.94 32.11
C LYS A 154 -20.12 -7.13 31.69
N LEU A 155 -21.26 -7.50 32.29
CA LEU A 155 -22.53 -6.77 32.46
C LEU A 155 -22.99 -5.77 31.35
N THR A 156 -23.76 -6.27 30.39
CA THR A 156 -25.11 -5.76 29.98
C THR A 156 -25.56 -6.54 28.73
N GLY A 157 -26.81 -7.02 28.69
CA GLY A 157 -27.22 -8.07 27.75
C GLY A 157 -27.94 -7.62 26.47
N LYS A 158 -27.86 -8.47 25.43
CA LYS A 158 -28.89 -8.65 24.36
C LYS A 158 -29.12 -7.51 23.34
N ASP A 159 -28.33 -6.44 23.30
CA ASP A 159 -28.61 -5.34 22.37
C ASP A 159 -28.27 -5.56 20.89
N ILE A 160 -27.34 -6.47 20.58
CA ILE A 160 -26.88 -6.73 19.21
C ILE A 160 -27.29 -8.13 18.77
N TYR A 161 -27.96 -8.22 17.61
CA TYR A 161 -28.43 -9.48 17.03
C TYR A 161 -28.45 -9.38 15.50
N ILE A 162 -28.27 -10.51 14.82
CA ILE A 162 -28.41 -10.62 13.35
C ILE A 162 -29.60 -11.56 13.07
N TYR A 163 -30.63 -11.05 12.40
CA TYR A 163 -31.81 -11.84 12.06
C TYR A 163 -31.55 -12.72 10.83
N PRO A 164 -32.16 -13.92 10.71
CA PRO A 164 -32.00 -14.80 9.55
C PRO A 164 -32.32 -14.15 8.19
N ALA A 165 -33.19 -13.13 8.17
CA ALA A 165 -33.48 -12.32 6.98
C ALA A 165 -32.24 -11.63 6.39
N MET A 166 -31.18 -11.41 7.17
CA MET A 166 -29.87 -10.95 6.68
C MET A 166 -29.30 -11.85 5.58
N ALA A 167 -29.50 -13.17 5.67
CA ALA A 167 -29.05 -14.11 4.64
C ALA A 167 -29.85 -13.93 3.33
N ILE A 168 -31.16 -13.67 3.43
CA ILE A 168 -32.02 -13.37 2.28
C ILE A 168 -31.59 -12.05 1.63
N ALA A 169 -31.30 -11.02 2.42
CA ALA A 169 -30.76 -9.75 1.95
C ALA A 169 -29.40 -9.91 1.25
N LEU A 170 -28.48 -10.71 1.81
CA LEU A 170 -27.17 -10.98 1.22
C LEU A 170 -27.28 -11.74 -0.12
N VAL A 171 -28.08 -12.81 -0.18
CA VAL A 171 -28.25 -13.61 -1.39
C VAL A 171 -28.96 -12.82 -2.49
N SER A 172 -30.00 -12.04 -2.16
CA SER A 172 -30.68 -11.17 -3.14
C SER A 172 -29.78 -10.02 -3.62
N ALA A 173 -29.00 -9.40 -2.74
CA ALA A 173 -27.99 -8.41 -3.13
C ALA A 173 -26.95 -8.99 -4.09
N PHE A 174 -26.39 -10.16 -3.78
CA PHE A 174 -25.43 -10.85 -4.64
C PHE A 174 -26.03 -11.22 -6.00
N MET A 175 -27.23 -11.82 -6.02
CA MET A 175 -27.93 -12.21 -7.24
C MET A 175 -28.44 -11.00 -8.05
N SER A 176 -28.53 -9.79 -7.48
CA SER A 176 -28.82 -8.58 -8.25
C SER A 176 -27.71 -8.25 -9.26
N VAL A 177 -26.45 -8.65 -8.99
CA VAL A 177 -25.27 -8.26 -9.77
C VAL A 177 -25.16 -9.04 -11.08
N ARG A 178 -25.73 -8.46 -12.15
CA ARG A 178 -25.88 -9.06 -13.49
C ARG A 178 -24.59 -9.60 -14.13
N LYS A 179 -23.40 -9.07 -13.76
CA LYS A 179 -22.09 -9.57 -14.25
C LYS A 179 -21.75 -10.94 -13.65
N ASP A 180 -22.04 -11.12 -12.36
CA ASP A 180 -21.60 -12.26 -11.58
C ASP A 180 -22.61 -13.41 -11.69
N VAL A 181 -23.92 -13.14 -11.75
CA VAL A 181 -24.93 -14.11 -12.21
C VAL A 181 -24.62 -14.63 -13.62
N ARG A 182 -24.15 -13.77 -14.53
CA ARG A 182 -23.76 -14.20 -15.89
C ARG A 182 -22.53 -15.13 -15.87
N LYS A 183 -21.64 -15.02 -14.88
CA LYS A 183 -20.54 -15.98 -14.66
C LYS A 183 -21.09 -17.33 -14.21
N ILE A 184 -21.97 -17.33 -13.21
CA ILE A 184 -22.61 -18.54 -12.65
C ILE A 184 -23.40 -19.29 -13.73
N VAL A 185 -24.30 -18.61 -14.46
CA VAL A 185 -25.13 -19.22 -15.52
C VAL A 185 -24.28 -19.84 -16.65
N ARG A 186 -23.07 -19.31 -16.92
CA ARG A 186 -22.12 -19.93 -17.85
C ARG A 186 -21.51 -21.21 -17.27
N SER A 187 -21.04 -21.18 -16.03
CA SER A 187 -20.47 -22.35 -15.34
C SER A 187 -21.48 -23.50 -15.19
N CYS A 188 -22.75 -23.20 -14.86
CA CYS A 188 -23.81 -24.20 -14.77
C CYS A 188 -24.13 -24.85 -16.12
N LYS A 189 -24.20 -24.06 -17.21
CA LYS A 189 -24.41 -24.64 -18.56
C LYS A 189 -23.21 -25.47 -19.03
N GLY A 190 -21.98 -25.12 -18.62
CA GLY A 190 -20.81 -25.97 -18.87
C GLY A 190 -20.97 -27.39 -18.31
N ARG A 191 -21.36 -27.52 -17.03
CA ARG A 191 -21.55 -28.83 -16.39
C ARG A 191 -22.64 -29.69 -17.05
N HIS A 192 -23.72 -29.07 -17.54
CA HIS A 192 -24.81 -29.83 -18.19
C HIS A 192 -24.42 -30.47 -19.52
N VAL A 193 -23.47 -29.89 -20.27
CA VAL A 193 -23.00 -30.47 -21.55
C VAL A 193 -22.18 -31.73 -21.32
N TYR A 194 -21.35 -31.77 -20.26
CA TYR A 194 -20.57 -32.98 -19.92
C TYR A 194 -21.42 -34.14 -19.39
N LYS A 195 -22.57 -33.87 -18.75
CA LYS A 195 -23.45 -34.94 -18.23
C LYS A 195 -24.48 -35.48 -19.24
N ALA A 196 -24.49 -34.96 -20.47
CA ALA A 196 -25.38 -35.39 -21.55
C ALA A 196 -24.70 -36.32 -22.58
N LYS A 197 -23.44 -36.72 -22.37
CA LYS A 197 -22.66 -37.58 -23.29
C LYS A 197 -22.19 -38.91 -22.67
N HIS A 198 -22.66 -39.24 -21.47
CA HIS A 198 -22.47 -40.54 -20.81
C HIS A 198 -23.72 -40.87 -19.97
N MET A 199 -24.72 -41.46 -20.64
CA MET A 199 -25.76 -42.33 -20.07
C MET A 199 -26.63 -42.82 -21.23
N PHE A 200 -26.16 -43.87 -21.91
CA PHE A 200 -26.97 -44.65 -22.84
C PHE A 200 -26.51 -46.12 -22.83
N ASP A 201 -26.36 -46.68 -21.63
CA ASP A 201 -26.49 -48.11 -21.37
C ASP A 201 -26.78 -48.34 -19.87
N GLY A 202 -27.28 -49.52 -19.51
CA GLY A 202 -27.50 -49.97 -18.14
C GLY A 202 -28.79 -49.49 -17.44
N SER A 203 -29.55 -50.44 -16.90
CA SER A 203 -30.82 -50.23 -16.19
C SER A 203 -30.70 -50.49 -14.66
N VAL A 204 -31.85 -50.55 -13.95
CA VAL A 204 -32.06 -51.09 -12.58
C VAL A 204 -32.01 -50.09 -11.38
N VAL A 205 -33.23 -49.67 -10.97
CA VAL A 205 -33.75 -49.51 -9.58
C VAL A 205 -33.36 -48.29 -8.70
N MET A 206 -34.34 -47.87 -7.88
CA MET A 206 -34.29 -46.80 -6.86
C MET A 206 -34.00 -47.32 -5.44
N SER A 207 -33.61 -46.44 -4.52
CA SER A 207 -34.33 -46.26 -3.23
C SER A 207 -33.87 -44.97 -2.49
N PHE A 208 -34.19 -44.82 -1.20
CA PHE A 208 -34.37 -43.54 -0.49
C PHE A 208 -33.47 -43.36 0.76
N HIS A 209 -33.33 -42.09 1.18
CA HIS A 209 -32.86 -41.64 2.53
C HIS A 209 -31.38 -41.98 2.89
N SER A 210 -30.75 -41.39 3.91
CA SER A 210 -31.21 -40.42 4.94
C SER A 210 -30.19 -39.28 5.17
N LEU A 211 -30.42 -38.44 6.20
CA LEU A 211 -29.50 -37.38 6.66
C LEU A 211 -28.39 -37.96 7.55
N ASN A 212 -27.17 -37.40 7.47
CA ASN A 212 -26.37 -37.02 8.65
C ASN A 212 -25.13 -36.15 8.32
N TYR A 213 -24.55 -35.55 9.36
CA TYR A 213 -23.40 -34.62 9.43
C TYR A 213 -22.59 -35.00 10.71
N PRO A 214 -21.33 -34.56 10.98
CA PRO A 214 -20.46 -33.60 10.29
C PRO A 214 -19.46 -34.29 9.30
N SER A 215 -18.14 -34.06 9.11
CA SER A 215 -17.06 -33.40 9.88
C SER A 215 -15.89 -32.88 9.01
N HIS A 216 -15.00 -32.12 9.67
CA HIS A 216 -13.79 -31.48 9.15
C HIS A 216 -12.81 -32.38 8.36
N ARG A 217 -12.30 -31.85 7.24
CA ARG A 217 -10.84 -31.60 7.07
C ARG A 217 -10.56 -30.48 6.08
N LEU A 218 -9.38 -29.87 6.21
CA LEU A 218 -8.92 -28.72 5.43
C LEU A 218 -8.48 -29.18 4.02
N GLY A 219 -9.02 -28.57 2.97
CA GLY A 219 -8.72 -28.90 1.57
C GLY A 219 -8.14 -27.73 0.79
N SER A 220 -6.98 -27.91 0.16
CA SER A 220 -6.29 -26.88 -0.63
C SER A 220 -7.09 -26.50 -1.89
N ILE A 221 -7.08 -25.21 -2.25
CA ILE A 221 -7.53 -24.73 -3.56
C ILE A 221 -6.29 -24.35 -4.39
N ASN A 222 -6.03 -25.18 -5.38
CA ASN A 222 -4.91 -25.04 -6.31
C ASN A 222 -5.15 -23.86 -7.28
N THR A 223 -4.17 -22.96 -7.43
CA THR A 223 -4.21 -21.87 -8.42
C THR A 223 -3.37 -22.24 -9.64
N HIS A 224 -3.99 -22.25 -10.82
CA HIS A 224 -3.30 -22.58 -12.07
C HIS A 224 -2.30 -21.49 -12.48
N THR A 225 -1.01 -21.77 -12.30
CA THR A 225 0.07 -21.02 -12.96
C THR A 225 0.32 -21.60 -14.36
N THR A 226 0.30 -20.76 -15.38
CA THR A 226 0.58 -21.16 -16.77
C THR A 226 2.08 -21.40 -16.99
N LEU A 227 2.45 -22.62 -17.38
CA LEU A 227 3.81 -23.00 -17.74
C LEU A 227 4.24 -22.38 -19.07
N TYR A 228 5.24 -21.50 -19.04
CA TYR A 228 6.15 -21.30 -20.18
C TYR A 228 7.37 -22.20 -19.97
N LYS A 229 7.68 -23.04 -20.98
CA LYS A 229 8.86 -23.91 -20.96
C LYS A 229 10.12 -23.11 -21.27
N THR A 230 11.09 -23.15 -20.38
CA THR A 230 12.51 -22.91 -20.70
C THR A 230 13.25 -24.21 -20.45
N ARG A 231 14.03 -24.69 -21.42
CA ARG A 231 14.91 -25.85 -21.23
C ARG A 231 16.15 -25.41 -20.45
N LEU A 232 16.55 -26.20 -19.44
CA LEU A 232 17.87 -26.15 -18.84
C LEU A 232 18.61 -27.43 -19.23
N ASN A 233 19.77 -27.27 -19.89
CA ASN A 233 20.72 -28.37 -20.03
C ASN A 233 21.61 -28.39 -18.77
N PRO A 234 21.87 -29.55 -18.14
CA PRO A 234 22.89 -29.65 -17.12
C PRO A 234 24.29 -29.63 -17.75
N VAL A 235 25.17 -28.80 -17.23
CA VAL A 235 26.62 -28.92 -17.40
C VAL A 235 27.22 -29.15 -16.02
N HIS A 236 28.11 -30.13 -15.88
CA HIS A 236 28.68 -30.50 -14.59
C HIS A 236 29.61 -29.41 -14.05
N ALA A 237 29.46 -29.10 -12.77
CA ALA A 237 30.47 -28.41 -11.96
C ALA A 237 30.71 -29.23 -10.69
N VAL A 238 31.98 -29.46 -10.36
CA VAL A 238 32.40 -30.31 -9.24
C VAL A 238 32.44 -29.47 -7.95
N PRO A 239 31.94 -29.96 -6.80
CA PRO A 239 32.01 -29.23 -5.54
C PRO A 239 33.42 -29.31 -4.91
N PRO A 240 33.91 -28.25 -4.24
CA PRO A 240 35.11 -28.33 -3.42
C PRO A 240 34.84 -29.04 -2.09
N SER A 241 35.74 -29.94 -1.69
CA SER A 241 35.73 -30.59 -0.37
C SER A 241 36.21 -29.64 0.73
N PRO A 242 35.74 -29.79 1.99
CA PRO A 242 36.25 -29.00 3.12
C PRO A 242 37.65 -29.46 3.53
N ILE A 243 38.54 -28.50 3.80
CA ILE A 243 39.84 -28.76 4.45
C ILE A 243 39.63 -28.71 5.96
N LEU A 244 40.15 -29.73 6.67
CA LEU A 244 40.09 -29.84 8.12
C LEU A 244 41.40 -29.32 8.74
N LEU A 245 41.32 -28.76 9.95
CA LEU A 245 42.48 -28.34 10.74
C LEU A 245 43.25 -29.55 11.30
N GLN A 246 44.56 -29.60 11.05
CA GLN A 246 45.55 -30.26 11.91
C GLN A 246 46.85 -29.43 11.97
N THR A 247 47.63 -29.65 13.03
CA THR A 247 48.76 -28.81 13.47
C THR A 247 50.14 -29.42 13.16
N ASP A 248 51.19 -28.67 13.48
CA ASP A 248 52.61 -28.93 13.21
C ASP A 248 53.16 -30.28 13.70
N GLU A 249 54.15 -30.85 12.99
CA GLU A 249 55.56 -30.92 13.44
C GLU A 249 56.50 -31.67 12.45
N SER A 250 57.66 -31.06 12.12
CA SER A 250 58.86 -31.69 11.49
C SER A 250 58.68 -32.34 10.08
N GLY A 251 59.72 -32.59 9.27
CA GLY A 251 61.15 -32.23 9.34
C GLY A 251 61.96 -32.88 8.19
N ASN A 252 63.12 -32.28 7.84
CA ASN A 252 64.18 -32.75 6.91
C ASN A 252 63.96 -32.71 5.37
N TYR A 253 64.99 -32.15 4.70
CA TYR A 253 65.41 -32.28 3.29
C TYR A 253 66.36 -33.50 3.13
N PRO A 254 66.97 -33.87 1.96
CA PRO A 254 67.04 -33.22 0.62
C PRO A 254 66.63 -34.19 -0.54
N GLU A 255 67.00 -34.11 -1.84
CA GLU A 255 67.89 -33.26 -2.67
C GLU A 255 67.50 -33.35 -4.18
N SER A 256 68.11 -32.49 -5.03
CA SER A 256 68.44 -32.69 -6.47
C SER A 256 67.33 -32.93 -7.53
N GLU A 257 67.48 -32.56 -8.83
CA GLU A 257 68.55 -31.80 -9.51
C GLU A 257 68.03 -30.97 -10.73
N LYS A 258 68.75 -29.88 -11.04
CA LYS A 258 68.93 -29.12 -12.33
C LYS A 258 67.83 -29.07 -13.41
N GLY A 259 67.49 -27.85 -13.85
CA GLY A 259 66.90 -27.54 -15.16
C GLY A 259 66.77 -26.03 -15.45
N SER A 260 67.54 -25.49 -16.41
CA SER A 260 67.63 -24.06 -16.75
C SER A 260 66.36 -23.54 -17.48
N SER A 261 65.97 -22.25 -17.39
CA SER A 261 66.75 -21.13 -17.97
C SER A 261 66.21 -19.71 -17.62
N SER A 262 67.17 -18.77 -17.59
CA SER A 262 67.11 -17.29 -17.71
C SER A 262 65.83 -16.46 -17.39
N SER A 263 66.01 -15.56 -16.41
CA SER A 263 65.31 -14.31 -16.04
C SER A 263 65.27 -13.24 -17.18
N PRO A 264 64.76 -11.98 -16.99
CA PRO A 264 64.22 -11.36 -15.77
C PRO A 264 62.90 -10.54 -15.91
N ALA A 265 62.18 -10.36 -14.80
CA ALA A 265 61.18 -9.30 -14.64
C ALA A 265 61.06 -8.83 -13.18
N SER A 266 61.01 -7.52 -13.02
CA SER A 266 60.89 -6.72 -11.78
C SER A 266 60.02 -7.28 -10.64
N THR A 267 60.59 -7.32 -9.43
CA THR A 267 59.85 -7.32 -8.15
C THR A 267 59.10 -6.00 -7.94
N SER A 268 57.91 -5.89 -8.54
CA SER A 268 56.95 -4.85 -8.14
C SER A 268 56.33 -5.24 -6.79
N ASN A 269 56.54 -4.41 -5.77
CA ASN A 269 55.98 -4.64 -4.44
C ASN A 269 54.46 -4.74 -4.50
N ALA A 270 53.90 -5.85 -4.03
CA ALA A 270 52.46 -6.08 -3.95
C ALA A 270 51.81 -5.24 -2.84
N SER A 271 51.68 -3.93 -3.07
CA SER A 271 50.78 -3.07 -2.28
C SER A 271 49.35 -3.62 -2.39
N GLY A 272 48.71 -3.86 -1.25
CA GLY A 272 47.53 -4.74 -1.11
C GLY A 272 46.50 -4.65 -2.25
N ASN A 273 46.15 -5.82 -2.81
CA ASN A 273 45.30 -5.99 -3.98
C ASN A 273 43.92 -5.33 -3.81
N SER A 274 43.78 -4.10 -4.29
CA SER A 274 42.49 -3.45 -4.48
C SER A 274 41.67 -4.25 -5.51
N LEU A 275 40.48 -4.72 -5.11
CA LEU A 275 39.65 -5.62 -5.92
C LEU A 275 39.24 -5.03 -7.28
N LEU A 276 39.19 -3.70 -7.40
CA LEU A 276 39.04 -2.99 -8.66
C LEU A 276 40.05 -1.83 -8.74
N GLY A 277 40.76 -1.72 -9.87
CA GLY A 277 41.76 -0.65 -10.09
C GLY A 277 41.27 0.55 -10.92
N LEU A 278 40.08 0.45 -11.54
CA LEU A 278 39.63 1.40 -12.57
C LEU A 278 39.29 2.78 -11.99
N ALA A 279 39.74 3.84 -12.67
CA ALA A 279 39.60 5.23 -12.20
C ALA A 279 38.14 5.71 -12.03
N ASN A 280 37.19 5.05 -12.70
CA ASN A 280 35.76 5.35 -12.64
C ASN A 280 34.95 4.41 -11.71
N THR A 281 35.61 3.66 -10.81
CA THR A 281 34.95 2.72 -9.89
C THR A 281 34.08 3.44 -8.86
N VAL A 282 32.80 3.07 -8.77
CA VAL A 282 31.82 3.66 -7.83
C VAL A 282 31.61 2.76 -6.61
N GLY A 283 31.83 3.28 -5.41
CA GLY A 283 31.46 2.62 -4.15
C GLY A 283 30.05 3.01 -3.72
N ILE A 284 29.21 2.02 -3.42
CA ILE A 284 27.79 2.20 -3.06
C ILE A 284 27.57 1.75 -1.62
N ILE A 285 27.25 2.69 -0.72
CA ILE A 285 26.87 2.43 0.68
C ILE A 285 25.39 2.02 0.71
N GLY A 286 25.14 0.72 0.75
CA GLY A 286 23.80 0.12 0.67
C GLY A 286 23.30 -0.52 1.98
N GLY A 287 22.18 -1.23 1.85
CA GLY A 287 21.56 -2.00 2.94
C GLY A 287 20.66 -1.19 3.87
N MET A 288 20.94 0.11 4.02
CA MET A 288 20.16 1.08 4.82
C MET A 288 18.66 1.02 4.47
N SER A 289 18.37 1.14 3.17
CA SER A 289 17.12 0.71 2.55
C SER A 289 17.47 -0.20 1.37
N VAL A 290 17.12 -1.49 1.48
CA VAL A 290 17.39 -2.48 0.43
C VAL A 290 16.62 -2.15 -0.86
N GLY A 291 15.40 -1.61 -0.73
CA GLY A 291 14.61 -1.14 -1.88
C GLY A 291 15.27 0.02 -2.60
N SER A 292 15.69 1.06 -1.87
CA SER A 292 16.39 2.23 -2.43
C SER A 292 17.72 1.85 -3.08
N THR A 293 18.47 0.94 -2.44
CA THR A 293 19.72 0.38 -2.98
C THR A 293 19.47 -0.31 -4.33
N LEU A 294 18.45 -1.17 -4.42
CA LEU A 294 18.11 -1.88 -5.67
C LEU A 294 17.58 -0.93 -6.77
N LYS A 295 16.84 0.12 -6.41
CA LYS A 295 16.38 1.15 -7.35
C LYS A 295 17.55 1.94 -7.92
N PHE A 296 18.52 2.34 -7.09
CA PHE A 296 19.73 3.02 -7.52
C PHE A 296 20.52 2.16 -8.52
N LEU A 297 20.80 0.90 -8.17
CA LEU A 297 21.51 -0.04 -9.05
C LEU A 297 20.80 -0.22 -10.41
N ARG A 298 19.46 -0.34 -10.41
CA ARG A 298 18.67 -0.39 -11.65
C ARG A 298 18.80 0.90 -12.46
N LYS A 299 18.69 2.07 -11.83
CA LYS A 299 18.80 3.40 -12.48
C LYS A 299 20.21 3.68 -13.02
N LEU A 300 21.24 3.15 -12.36
CA LEU A 300 22.64 3.20 -12.79
C LEU A 300 22.84 2.34 -14.05
N VAL A 301 22.57 1.03 -13.96
CA VAL A 301 22.76 0.07 -15.06
C VAL A 301 21.90 0.38 -16.28
N GLN A 302 20.64 0.79 -16.10
CA GLN A 302 19.72 1.11 -17.21
C GLN A 302 20.10 2.39 -17.97
N ARG A 303 20.93 3.26 -17.38
CA ARG A 303 21.44 4.45 -18.06
C ARG A 303 22.83 4.20 -18.63
N SER A 304 23.74 3.58 -17.88
CA SER A 304 25.09 3.26 -18.37
C SER A 304 25.07 2.36 -19.62
N SER A 305 24.07 1.47 -19.74
CA SER A 305 23.88 0.63 -20.93
C SER A 305 23.41 1.36 -22.19
N LYS A 306 22.99 2.63 -22.09
CA LYS A 306 22.69 3.48 -23.26
C LYS A 306 23.90 4.22 -23.80
N ASP A 307 24.90 4.41 -22.96
CA ASP A 307 26.10 5.20 -23.24
C ASP A 307 27.31 4.27 -23.49
N GLU A 308 27.04 3.00 -23.84
CA GLU A 308 27.96 1.87 -24.10
C GLU A 308 29.11 1.64 -23.10
N SER A 309 29.06 2.30 -21.95
CA SER A 309 30.11 2.32 -20.93
C SER A 309 29.62 1.65 -19.65
N SER A 310 30.02 0.39 -19.44
CA SER A 310 29.75 -0.30 -18.17
C SER A 310 30.55 0.36 -17.05
N ILE A 311 29.85 0.90 -16.04
CA ILE A 311 30.48 1.55 -14.88
C ILE A 311 30.81 0.47 -13.84
N PRO A 312 32.10 0.25 -13.50
CA PRO A 312 32.47 -0.66 -12.43
C PRO A 312 31.98 -0.12 -11.08
N PHE A 313 31.40 -0.98 -10.25
CA PHE A 313 30.93 -0.59 -8.92
C PHE A 313 31.16 -1.66 -7.86
N VAL A 314 31.35 -1.24 -6.61
CA VAL A 314 31.37 -2.08 -5.41
C VAL A 314 30.17 -1.74 -4.55
N LEU A 315 29.42 -2.75 -4.09
CA LEU A 315 28.26 -2.57 -3.23
C LEU A 315 28.54 -3.10 -1.82
N CYS A 316 28.53 -2.22 -0.82
CA CYS A 316 28.57 -2.60 0.59
C CYS A 316 27.15 -2.59 1.15
N SER A 317 26.46 -3.74 1.11
CA SER A 317 25.05 -3.86 1.52
C SER A 317 24.86 -4.76 2.74
N ASP A 318 25.03 -4.18 3.92
CA ASP A 318 24.65 -4.77 5.21
C ASP A 318 23.31 -4.17 5.70
N PRO A 319 22.25 -4.98 5.93
CA PRO A 319 20.93 -4.52 6.35
C PRO A 319 20.74 -4.38 7.87
N VAL A 320 21.75 -4.59 8.72
CA VAL A 320 21.62 -4.50 10.20
C VAL A 320 20.96 -3.18 10.63
N LEU A 321 21.46 -2.04 10.12
CA LEU A 321 20.97 -0.70 10.46
C LEU A 321 19.56 -0.35 9.95
N ASN A 322 18.94 -1.20 9.13
CA ASN A 322 17.61 -0.93 8.56
C ASN A 322 16.54 -0.81 9.67
N LYS A 323 16.66 -1.64 10.73
CA LYS A 323 15.76 -1.54 11.90
C LYS A 323 15.95 -0.21 12.63
N ASP A 324 17.19 0.21 12.84
CA ASP A 324 17.53 1.40 13.63
C ASP A 324 17.10 2.68 12.89
N LEU A 325 17.29 2.72 11.56
CA LEU A 325 16.72 3.76 10.71
C LEU A 325 15.19 3.77 10.72
N LEU A 326 14.52 2.62 10.63
CA LEU A 326 13.05 2.56 10.66
C LEU A 326 12.47 2.96 12.03
N LEU A 327 13.22 2.78 13.13
CA LEU A 327 12.87 3.34 14.43
C LEU A 327 13.11 4.86 14.46
N HIS A 328 14.24 5.33 13.92
CA HIS A 328 14.57 6.75 13.81
C HIS A 328 13.62 7.52 12.89
N GLU A 329 13.06 6.94 11.82
CA GLU A 329 12.02 7.61 11.02
C GLU A 329 10.67 7.64 11.73
N ARG A 330 10.37 6.64 12.57
CA ARG A 330 9.11 6.53 13.31
C ARG A 330 9.00 7.47 14.51
N SER A 331 10.11 7.89 15.11
CA SER A 331 10.08 8.89 16.20
C SER A 331 9.54 10.25 15.75
N PHE A 332 9.66 10.59 14.47
CA PHE A 332 9.10 11.82 13.88
C PHE A 332 7.65 11.66 13.37
N LEU A 333 6.99 10.53 13.63
CA LEU A 333 5.56 10.36 13.38
C LEU A 333 4.76 10.69 14.65
N PRO A 334 3.73 11.56 14.57
CA PRO A 334 2.90 11.91 15.73
C PRO A 334 2.03 10.71 16.12
N SER A 335 2.47 9.94 17.12
CA SER A 335 1.74 8.77 17.59
C SER A 335 0.57 9.17 18.49
N HIS A 336 -0.63 8.69 18.16
CA HIS A 336 -1.81 8.82 19.03
C HIS A 336 -1.80 7.87 20.25
N SER A 337 -0.67 7.21 20.52
CA SER A 337 -0.46 6.30 21.65
C SER A 337 0.34 6.97 22.77
N SER A 338 -0.39 7.37 23.82
CA SER A 338 0.08 7.66 25.19
C SER A 338 1.60 7.64 25.47
N LYS A 339 2.19 8.82 25.68
CA LYS A 339 3.42 9.10 26.47
C LYS A 339 4.34 7.89 26.75
N SER A 340 4.92 7.28 25.72
CA SER A 340 6.18 6.57 25.86
C SER A 340 7.30 7.57 25.61
N GLU A 341 8.28 7.65 26.51
CA GLU A 341 9.46 8.49 26.30
C GLU A 341 10.11 8.11 24.97
N CYS A 342 10.19 9.08 24.05
CA CYS A 342 10.83 8.85 22.77
C CYS A 342 12.34 8.85 23.00
N ALA A 343 12.88 7.67 23.33
CA ALA A 343 14.30 7.46 23.50
C ALA A 343 15.02 7.98 22.25
N GLN A 344 15.77 9.08 22.42
CA GLN A 344 16.56 9.64 21.34
C GLN A 344 17.61 8.59 20.97
N LEU A 345 17.42 7.97 19.81
CA LEU A 345 18.34 6.96 19.32
C LEU A 345 19.69 7.63 19.08
N ASP A 346 20.71 7.24 19.84
CA ASP A 346 22.07 7.71 19.63
C ASP A 346 22.48 7.46 18.16
N PRO A 347 22.83 8.49 17.37
CA PRO A 347 23.23 8.30 15.98
C PRO A 347 24.64 7.71 15.85
N ASN A 348 25.48 7.74 16.91
CA ASN A 348 26.88 7.31 16.83
C ASN A 348 27.08 5.87 16.28
N PRO A 349 26.28 4.84 16.64
CA PRO A 349 26.41 3.51 16.05
C PRO A 349 26.10 3.48 14.54
N ILE A 350 25.10 4.25 14.10
CA ILE A 350 24.70 4.39 12.69
C ILE A 350 25.84 5.06 11.90
N VAL A 351 26.32 6.21 12.38
CA VAL A 351 27.44 6.95 11.77
C VAL A 351 28.72 6.11 11.74
N LYS A 352 29.04 5.37 12.82
CA LYS A 352 30.21 4.49 12.90
C LYS A 352 30.15 3.34 11.90
N ASN A 353 29.01 2.65 11.77
CA ASN A 353 28.87 1.59 10.76
C ASN A 353 28.89 2.17 9.33
N LEU A 354 28.27 3.33 9.08
CA LEU A 354 28.36 4.02 7.78
C LEU A 354 29.80 4.43 7.41
N ARG A 355 30.60 4.93 8.37
CA ARG A 355 32.04 5.16 8.19
C ARG A 355 32.81 3.87 7.88
N ASN A 356 32.50 2.76 8.56
CA ASN A 356 33.12 1.46 8.27
C ASN A 356 32.76 0.97 6.86
N LYS A 357 31.51 1.14 6.40
CA LYS A 357 31.08 0.83 5.03
C LYS A 357 31.83 1.69 4.01
N ARG A 358 32.02 2.99 4.28
CA ARG A 358 32.85 3.90 3.46
C ARG A 358 34.28 3.38 3.33
N ALA A 359 34.96 3.13 4.45
CA ALA A 359 36.35 2.65 4.46
C ALA A 359 36.52 1.29 3.74
N PHE A 360 35.55 0.38 3.87
CA PHE A 360 35.53 -0.87 3.12
C PHE A 360 35.47 -0.64 1.60
N LEU A 361 34.65 0.30 1.13
CA LEU A 361 34.52 0.63 -0.30
C LEU A 361 35.79 1.29 -0.86
N GLU A 362 36.41 2.20 -0.10
CA GLU A 362 37.68 2.84 -0.43
C GLU A 362 38.80 1.80 -0.57
N ASN A 363 38.94 0.90 0.42
CA ASN A 363 39.89 -0.22 0.36
C ASN A 363 39.57 -1.21 -0.78
N SER A 364 38.31 -1.30 -1.23
CA SER A 364 37.90 -2.10 -2.39
C SER A 364 38.18 -1.43 -3.75
N GLY A 365 38.71 -0.20 -3.77
CA GLY A 365 39.08 0.53 -4.98
C GLY A 365 38.08 1.58 -5.46
N ALA A 366 37.07 1.93 -4.65
CA ALA A 366 36.13 2.99 -5.00
C ALA A 366 36.84 4.35 -5.17
N ARG A 367 36.58 5.01 -6.30
CA ARG A 367 37.10 6.34 -6.65
C ARG A 367 36.03 7.45 -6.55
N CYS A 368 34.79 7.08 -6.25
CA CYS A 368 33.68 7.94 -5.83
C CYS A 368 32.78 7.13 -4.89
N ILE A 369 32.15 7.77 -3.91
CA ILE A 369 31.20 7.16 -2.96
C ILE A 369 29.79 7.72 -3.17
N VAL A 370 28.78 6.87 -3.10
CA VAL A 370 27.35 7.26 -3.16
C VAL A 370 26.51 6.49 -2.15
N MET A 371 25.45 7.13 -1.65
CA MET A 371 24.58 6.58 -0.59
C MET A 371 23.10 6.72 -0.97
N PRO A 372 22.48 5.69 -1.59
CA PRO A 372 21.09 5.73 -2.01
C PRO A 372 20.08 5.49 -0.86
N CYS A 373 20.00 6.42 0.08
CA CYS A 373 18.99 6.45 1.15
C CYS A 373 18.79 7.89 1.66
N HIS A 374 17.59 8.46 1.55
CA HIS A 374 17.32 9.88 1.84
C HIS A 374 17.78 10.29 3.25
N ILE A 375 17.25 9.66 4.30
CA ILE A 375 17.49 10.07 5.69
C ILE A 375 18.98 9.97 6.09
N SER A 376 19.76 9.06 5.51
CA SER A 376 21.17 8.90 5.83
C SER A 376 22.04 10.10 5.41
N HIS A 377 21.56 10.98 4.54
CA HIS A 377 22.26 12.23 4.20
C HIS A 377 22.25 13.27 5.32
N SER A 378 21.40 13.10 6.34
CA SER A 378 21.45 13.91 7.57
C SER A 378 22.76 13.77 8.37
N TRP A 379 23.55 12.73 8.09
CA TRP A 379 24.89 12.53 8.67
C TRP A 379 26.00 12.53 7.59
N HIS A 380 25.74 13.14 6.42
CA HIS A 380 26.68 13.08 5.29
C HIS A 380 28.06 13.62 5.69
N GLU A 381 28.11 14.77 6.38
CA GLU A 381 29.37 15.41 6.77
C GLU A 381 30.18 14.59 7.78
N GLU A 382 29.52 13.98 8.78
CA GLU A 382 30.21 13.10 9.73
C GLU A 382 30.73 11.83 9.05
N ILE A 383 29.98 11.26 8.09
CA ILE A 383 30.42 10.07 7.36
C ILE A 383 31.54 10.43 6.38
N SER A 384 31.45 11.56 5.68
CA SER A 384 32.41 12.01 4.66
C SER A 384 33.70 12.58 5.23
N ASN A 385 33.74 12.98 6.50
CA ASN A 385 34.96 13.40 7.18
C ASN A 385 36.05 12.32 7.05
N GLY A 386 37.20 12.67 6.47
CA GLY A 386 38.30 11.75 6.17
C GLY A 386 38.05 10.82 4.97
N CYS A 387 37.19 11.20 4.03
CA CYS A 387 37.03 10.53 2.74
C CYS A 387 38.03 11.11 1.70
N PRO A 388 38.93 10.30 1.09
CA PRO A 388 39.91 10.78 0.12
C PRO A 388 39.37 10.89 -1.31
N VAL A 389 38.09 10.60 -1.52
CA VAL A 389 37.42 10.53 -2.83
C VAL A 389 36.09 11.31 -2.81
N PRO A 390 35.55 11.75 -3.95
CA PRO A 390 34.26 12.46 -3.96
C PRO A 390 33.13 11.59 -3.40
N PHE A 391 32.39 12.11 -2.40
CA PHE A 391 31.23 11.44 -1.82
C PHE A 391 29.98 12.31 -2.04
N PHE A 392 29.11 11.91 -2.96
CA PHE A 392 27.99 12.75 -3.40
C PHE A 392 26.84 12.82 -2.39
N HIS A 393 26.52 14.04 -1.97
CA HIS A 393 25.33 14.38 -1.20
C HIS A 393 24.10 14.46 -2.11
N MET A 394 22.99 13.83 -1.71
CA MET A 394 21.81 13.69 -2.58
C MET A 394 21.08 15.03 -2.82
N GLY A 395 21.08 15.94 -1.84
CA GLY A 395 20.50 17.29 -2.01
C GLY A 395 21.25 18.13 -3.05
N GLU A 396 22.59 18.01 -3.09
CA GLU A 396 23.45 18.74 -4.02
C GLU A 396 23.29 18.23 -5.47
N CYS A 397 23.15 16.91 -5.65
CA CYS A 397 22.81 16.32 -6.95
C CYS A 397 21.49 16.88 -7.51
N VAL A 398 20.48 17.06 -6.65
CA VAL A 398 19.17 17.60 -7.05
C VAL A 398 19.24 19.10 -7.38
N ALA A 399 19.92 19.90 -6.54
CA ALA A 399 20.08 21.33 -6.78
C ALA A 399 20.86 21.62 -8.08
N LYS A 400 21.92 20.86 -8.34
CA LYS A 400 22.68 20.89 -9.59
C LYS A 400 21.82 20.58 -10.81
N GLN A 401 21.03 19.51 -10.76
CA GLN A 401 20.11 19.14 -11.83
C GLN A 401 19.06 20.25 -12.09
N LEU A 402 18.57 20.91 -11.02
CA LEU A 402 17.64 22.04 -11.12
C LEU A 402 18.25 23.26 -11.82
N LYS A 403 19.52 23.61 -11.52
CA LYS A 403 20.24 24.69 -12.24
C LYS A 403 20.44 24.33 -13.71
N GLU A 404 20.89 23.12 -14.00
CA GLU A 404 21.13 22.64 -15.36
C GLU A 404 19.83 22.54 -16.20
N ALA A 405 18.67 22.38 -15.56
CA ALA A 405 17.35 22.36 -16.21
C ALA A 405 16.86 23.73 -16.74
N LYS A 406 17.51 24.85 -16.39
CA LYS A 406 17.21 26.21 -16.88
C LYS A 406 15.72 26.59 -16.81
N LEU A 407 15.07 26.24 -15.70
CA LEU A 407 13.67 26.58 -15.44
C LEU A 407 13.48 28.12 -15.40
N ARG A 408 12.32 28.60 -15.83
CA ARG A 408 11.93 30.02 -15.67
C ARG A 408 11.06 30.18 -14.42
N PRO A 409 11.25 31.24 -13.60
CA PRO A 409 10.32 31.60 -12.53
C PRO A 409 8.86 31.67 -13.02
N LEU A 410 7.90 31.40 -12.12
CA LEU A 410 6.47 31.51 -12.43
C LEU A 410 5.99 32.97 -12.37
N GLU A 411 6.67 33.80 -11.59
CA GLU A 411 6.39 35.23 -11.43
C GLU A 411 7.62 36.04 -11.87
N ALA A 412 7.40 37.19 -12.52
CA ALA A 412 8.48 37.98 -13.08
C ALA A 412 9.34 38.61 -11.97
N GLY A 413 10.62 38.22 -11.90
CA GLY A 413 11.55 38.68 -10.86
C GLY A 413 11.56 37.84 -9.57
N SER A 414 10.73 36.79 -9.46
CA SER A 414 10.81 35.86 -8.32
C SER A 414 12.00 34.90 -8.43
N PRO A 415 12.50 34.34 -7.32
CA PRO A 415 13.35 33.15 -7.36
C PRO A 415 12.59 31.95 -7.97
N LEU A 416 13.32 30.89 -8.30
CA LEU A 416 12.74 29.59 -8.64
C LEU A 416 12.26 28.90 -7.35
N ARG A 417 10.98 28.51 -7.33
CA ARG A 417 10.29 28.01 -6.14
C ARG A 417 10.13 26.49 -6.24
N ILE A 418 10.71 25.75 -5.30
CA ILE A 418 10.83 24.29 -5.37
C ILE A 418 10.09 23.66 -4.19
N GLY A 419 9.10 22.81 -4.49
CA GLY A 419 8.41 22.03 -3.46
C GLY A 419 9.30 20.89 -2.97
N VAL A 420 9.28 20.54 -1.68
CA VAL A 420 9.94 19.32 -1.16
C VAL A 420 8.92 18.47 -0.41
N LEU A 421 8.71 17.23 -0.87
CA LEU A 421 7.79 16.26 -0.27
C LEU A 421 8.57 15.02 0.17
N ALA A 422 8.63 14.79 1.49
CA ALA A 422 9.45 13.75 2.12
C ALA A 422 8.81 13.24 3.43
N THR A 423 9.46 12.28 4.11
CA THR A 423 9.08 11.84 5.47
C THR A 423 9.32 12.95 6.49
N SER A 424 8.58 12.96 7.60
CA SER A 424 8.75 13.97 8.67
C SER A 424 10.18 14.06 9.17
N ALA A 425 10.88 12.92 9.29
CA ALA A 425 12.30 12.85 9.63
C ALA A 425 13.17 13.58 8.60
N THR A 426 13.00 13.26 7.30
CA THR A 426 13.75 13.89 6.20
C THR A 426 13.50 15.39 6.10
N LEU A 427 12.25 15.86 6.33
CA LEU A 427 11.95 17.30 6.36
C LEU A 427 12.57 17.99 7.58
N THR A 428 12.54 17.35 8.75
CA THR A 428 13.12 17.89 10.00
C THR A 428 14.65 17.97 9.93
N ALA A 429 15.28 17.04 9.21
CA ALA A 429 16.72 17.01 9.00
C ALA A 429 17.27 18.14 8.09
N GLY A 430 16.42 18.93 7.44
CA GLY A 430 16.79 20.22 6.82
C GLY A 430 17.65 20.20 5.55
N PHE A 431 18.42 19.14 5.29
CA PHE A 431 19.49 19.12 4.28
C PHE A 431 19.02 19.36 2.83
N TYR A 432 17.77 19.03 2.47
CA TYR A 432 17.24 19.41 1.16
C TYR A 432 16.99 20.92 1.08
N GLN A 433 16.40 21.50 2.13
CA GLN A 433 16.11 22.93 2.20
C GLN A 433 17.39 23.76 2.12
N GLU A 434 18.38 23.43 2.95
CA GLU A 434 19.68 24.10 3.05
C GLU A 434 20.42 24.09 1.70
N LYS A 435 20.66 22.92 1.10
CA LYS A 435 21.42 22.82 -0.16
C LYS A 435 20.69 23.41 -1.37
N LEU A 436 19.36 23.54 -1.33
CA LEU A 436 18.59 24.27 -2.34
C LEU A 436 18.66 25.79 -2.12
N GLN A 437 18.58 26.25 -0.87
CA GLN A 437 18.67 27.68 -0.53
C GLN A 437 20.06 28.25 -0.83
N ASN A 438 21.12 27.52 -0.49
CA ASN A 438 22.51 27.85 -0.84
C ASN A 438 22.71 27.99 -2.36
N GLU A 439 21.92 27.26 -3.15
CA GLU A 439 21.95 27.26 -4.61
C GLU A 439 21.00 28.30 -5.25
N GLY A 440 20.30 29.11 -4.44
CA GLY A 440 19.45 30.22 -4.88
C GLY A 440 17.97 29.87 -5.12
N PHE A 441 17.51 28.71 -4.65
CA PHE A 441 16.10 28.29 -4.76
C PHE A 441 15.29 28.67 -3.52
N GLU A 442 14.07 29.15 -3.71
CA GLU A 442 13.09 29.25 -2.62
C GLU A 442 12.47 27.86 -2.39
N VAL A 443 12.40 27.41 -1.13
CA VAL A 443 11.94 26.04 -0.81
C VAL A 443 10.59 26.06 -0.12
N VAL A 444 9.62 25.37 -0.71
CA VAL A 444 8.23 25.31 -0.26
C VAL A 444 7.94 23.93 0.33
N LEU A 445 7.74 23.88 1.66
CA LEU A 445 7.37 22.66 2.35
C LEU A 445 5.84 22.47 2.43
N PRO A 446 5.32 21.23 2.46
CA PRO A 446 3.93 20.97 2.83
C PRO A 446 3.63 21.58 4.19
N ASP A 447 2.45 22.19 4.34
CA ASP A 447 2.03 22.71 5.64
C ASP A 447 1.61 21.58 6.61
N LYS A 448 1.38 21.95 7.87
CA LYS A 448 1.02 21.00 8.92
C LYS A 448 -0.23 20.17 8.56
N ALA A 449 -1.26 20.81 8.01
CA ALA A 449 -2.50 20.12 7.61
C ALA A 449 -2.25 19.14 6.45
N THR A 450 -1.42 19.51 5.47
CA THR A 450 -0.98 18.65 4.38
C THR A 450 -0.23 17.43 4.93
N MET A 451 0.70 17.64 5.87
CA MET A 451 1.44 16.54 6.52
C MET A 451 0.52 15.59 7.29
N GLU A 452 -0.33 16.11 8.17
CA GLU A 452 -1.20 15.34 9.05
C GLU A 452 -2.37 14.65 8.33
N HIS A 453 -2.88 15.22 7.23
CA HIS A 453 -4.06 14.69 6.53
C HIS A 453 -3.78 14.05 5.17
N THR A 454 -2.58 14.20 4.60
CA THR A 454 -2.22 13.55 3.31
C THR A 454 -0.90 12.79 3.36
N VAL A 455 0.20 13.40 3.80
CA VAL A 455 1.54 12.79 3.67
C VAL A 455 1.73 11.62 4.64
N ILE A 456 1.44 11.82 5.93
CA ILE A 456 1.54 10.78 6.95
C ILE A 456 0.51 9.66 6.68
N PRO A 457 -0.79 9.94 6.43
CA PRO A 457 -1.76 8.93 6.01
C PRO A 457 -1.39 8.16 4.74
N ALA A 458 -0.69 8.78 3.78
CA ALA A 458 -0.18 8.08 2.59
C ALA A 458 0.89 7.05 2.97
N THR A 459 1.90 7.42 3.76
CA THR A 459 2.93 6.49 4.27
C THR A 459 2.31 5.35 5.08
N GLU A 460 1.31 5.63 5.91
CA GLU A 460 0.58 4.58 6.60
C GLU A 460 -0.20 3.66 5.64
N ALA A 461 -0.82 4.21 4.60
CA ALA A 461 -1.53 3.42 3.60
C ALA A 461 -0.59 2.50 2.81
N ILE A 462 0.65 2.96 2.50
CA ILE A 462 1.72 2.10 1.95
C ILE A 462 2.01 0.93 2.90
N SER A 463 2.23 1.19 4.20
CA SER A 463 2.55 0.12 5.16
C SER A 463 1.39 -0.87 5.37
N ARG A 464 0.14 -0.40 5.26
CA ARG A 464 -1.09 -1.22 5.22
C ARG A 464 -1.33 -1.92 3.87
N LYS A 465 -0.51 -1.68 2.85
CA LYS A 465 -0.63 -2.15 1.46
C LYS A 465 -1.87 -1.64 0.71
N ASP A 466 -2.47 -0.54 1.17
CA ASP A 466 -3.49 0.22 0.44
C ASP A 466 -2.83 1.18 -0.56
N ILE A 467 -2.35 0.62 -1.66
CA ILE A 467 -1.65 1.34 -2.73
C ILE A 467 -2.54 2.41 -3.38
N GLU A 468 -3.85 2.20 -3.47
CA GLU A 468 -4.76 3.15 -4.13
C GLU A 468 -5.18 4.28 -3.19
N GLY A 469 -5.39 4.00 -1.90
CA GLY A 469 -5.53 5.05 -0.88
C GLY A 469 -4.26 5.92 -0.80
N ALA A 470 -3.09 5.29 -0.68
CA ALA A 470 -1.80 5.99 -0.65
C ALA A 470 -1.58 6.87 -1.89
N ARG A 471 -1.84 6.33 -3.09
CA ARG A 471 -1.73 7.04 -4.38
C ARG A 471 -2.60 8.29 -4.40
N ASN A 472 -3.86 8.19 -3.97
CA ASN A 472 -4.78 9.34 -4.05
C ASN A 472 -4.44 10.41 -3.01
N LEU A 473 -3.99 10.02 -1.82
CA LEU A 473 -3.46 10.95 -0.81
C LEU A 473 -2.19 11.67 -1.32
N LEU A 474 -1.26 10.95 -1.96
CA LEU A 474 -0.08 11.54 -2.60
C LEU A 474 -0.45 12.53 -3.71
N ARG A 475 -1.43 12.21 -4.57
CA ARG A 475 -1.89 13.13 -5.60
C ARG A 475 -2.43 14.45 -5.02
N ILE A 476 -3.15 14.39 -3.90
CA ILE A 476 -3.63 15.58 -3.18
C ILE A 476 -2.43 16.37 -2.63
N ALA A 477 -1.48 15.73 -1.96
CA ALA A 477 -0.27 16.38 -1.42
C ALA A 477 0.53 17.13 -2.51
N LEU A 478 0.73 16.49 -3.67
CA LEU A 478 1.38 17.10 -4.83
C LEU A 478 0.57 18.26 -5.41
N GLN A 479 -0.75 18.14 -5.51
CA GLN A 479 -1.62 19.23 -5.99
C GLN A 479 -1.59 20.44 -5.05
N VAL A 480 -1.59 20.25 -3.73
CA VAL A 480 -1.48 21.35 -2.75
C VAL A 480 -0.15 22.09 -2.90
N LEU A 481 0.96 21.38 -3.09
CA LEU A 481 2.27 22.01 -3.37
C LEU A 481 2.26 22.77 -4.72
N LEU A 482 1.71 22.17 -5.78
CA LEU A 482 1.64 22.81 -7.10
C LEU A 482 0.77 24.06 -7.14
N VAL A 483 -0.35 24.08 -6.40
CA VAL A 483 -1.23 25.27 -6.26
C VAL A 483 -0.52 26.41 -5.51
N ARG A 484 0.47 26.13 -4.65
CA ARG A 484 1.31 27.14 -3.98
C ARG A 484 2.43 27.70 -4.88
N ALA A 485 2.25 27.65 -6.20
CA ALA A 485 3.14 28.20 -7.23
C ALA A 485 4.60 27.74 -7.10
N VAL A 486 4.83 26.43 -7.16
CA VAL A 486 6.17 25.82 -7.30
C VAL A 486 6.45 25.40 -8.74
N ASN A 487 7.68 25.62 -9.20
CA ASN A 487 8.16 25.24 -10.53
C ASN A 487 8.22 23.71 -10.71
N SER A 488 8.65 23.00 -9.67
CA SER A 488 8.74 21.54 -9.58
C SER A 488 8.67 21.10 -8.12
N VAL A 489 8.30 19.83 -7.88
CA VAL A 489 8.34 19.20 -6.55
C VAL A 489 9.44 18.14 -6.54
N ILE A 490 10.25 18.11 -5.49
CA ILE A 490 11.19 17.01 -5.19
C ILE A 490 10.44 15.96 -4.39
N LEU A 491 10.38 14.73 -4.89
CA LEU A 491 9.71 13.61 -4.24
C LEU A 491 10.75 12.73 -3.53
N ALA A 492 11.19 13.16 -2.34
CA ALA A 492 12.17 12.49 -1.51
C ALA A 492 11.55 11.35 -0.67
N SER A 493 10.84 10.45 -1.35
CA SER A 493 10.44 9.14 -0.84
C SER A 493 10.34 8.16 -2.01
N ASP A 494 11.21 7.14 -1.98
CA ASP A 494 11.19 6.05 -2.96
C ASP A 494 9.84 5.34 -3.00
N GLU A 495 9.18 5.16 -1.85
CA GLU A 495 7.91 4.46 -1.77
C GLU A 495 6.77 5.29 -2.39
N MET A 496 6.76 6.60 -2.15
CA MET A 496 5.81 7.51 -2.80
C MET A 496 6.04 7.62 -4.30
N ARG A 497 7.31 7.57 -4.76
CA ARG A 497 7.62 7.61 -6.20
C ARG A 497 7.02 6.43 -6.97
N ASP A 498 6.98 5.23 -6.38
CA ASP A 498 6.40 4.03 -7.01
C ASP A 498 4.87 4.03 -7.06
N LEU A 499 4.19 4.87 -6.26
CA LEU A 499 2.73 4.94 -6.26
C LEU A 499 2.17 5.47 -7.58
N LEU A 500 2.87 6.38 -8.26
CA LEU A 500 2.40 7.03 -9.47
C LEU A 500 2.86 6.27 -10.72
N PRO A 501 1.96 5.94 -11.68
CA PRO A 501 2.37 5.32 -12.93
C PRO A 501 3.23 6.27 -13.76
N GLN A 502 4.13 5.73 -14.60
CA GLN A 502 5.15 6.50 -15.31
C GLN A 502 4.57 7.58 -16.26
N GLU A 503 3.32 7.39 -16.68
CA GLU A 503 2.57 8.29 -17.56
C GLU A 503 1.82 9.42 -16.81
N ASP A 504 1.78 9.38 -15.47
CA ASP A 504 1.01 10.34 -14.66
C ASP A 504 1.51 11.79 -14.89
N PRO A 505 0.62 12.75 -15.23
CA PRO A 505 1.03 14.12 -15.50
C PRO A 505 1.70 14.81 -14.30
N LEU A 506 1.42 14.38 -13.07
CA LEU A 506 2.07 14.93 -11.87
C LEU A 506 3.55 14.52 -11.80
N LEU A 507 3.93 13.32 -12.27
CA LEU A 507 5.34 12.92 -12.32
C LEU A 507 6.19 13.79 -13.24
N LYS A 508 5.58 14.41 -14.27
CA LYS A 508 6.26 15.38 -15.15
C LYS A 508 6.59 16.71 -14.46
N LYS A 509 6.05 16.93 -13.25
CA LYS A 509 6.38 18.02 -12.34
C LYS A 509 7.21 17.57 -11.13
N CYS A 510 7.54 16.28 -11.03
CA CYS A 510 8.25 15.70 -9.89
C CYS A 510 9.67 15.23 -10.22
N ILE A 511 10.67 15.80 -9.54
CA ILE A 511 12.05 15.31 -9.56
C ILE A 511 12.19 14.14 -8.58
N ASP A 512 12.93 13.12 -9.01
CA ASP A 512 13.31 11.95 -8.24
C ASP A 512 14.78 12.10 -7.82
N PRO A 513 15.10 12.27 -6.52
CA PRO A 513 16.48 12.39 -6.06
C PRO A 513 17.37 11.19 -6.38
N MET A 514 16.79 10.00 -6.55
CA MET A 514 17.51 8.80 -6.94
C MET A 514 17.93 8.83 -8.41
N ASP A 515 17.16 9.51 -9.28
CA ASP A 515 17.59 9.82 -10.65
C ASP A 515 18.67 10.92 -10.67
N ALA A 516 18.56 11.94 -9.83
CA ALA A 516 19.56 13.01 -9.73
C ALA A 516 20.93 12.49 -9.26
N LEU A 517 20.93 11.63 -8.23
CA LEU A 517 22.13 10.96 -7.73
C LEU A 517 22.72 10.07 -8.83
N ALA A 518 21.93 9.15 -9.41
CA ALA A 518 22.42 8.22 -10.43
C ALA A 518 22.97 8.93 -11.67
N TRP A 519 22.33 10.00 -12.13
CA TRP A 519 22.82 10.81 -13.24
C TRP A 519 24.14 11.52 -12.91
N SER A 520 24.27 12.07 -11.70
CA SER A 520 25.51 12.66 -11.21
C SER A 520 26.65 11.64 -11.14
N THR A 521 26.36 10.41 -10.66
CA THR A 521 27.29 9.26 -10.66
C THR A 521 27.80 8.93 -12.05
N ILE A 522 26.90 8.84 -13.04
CA ILE A 522 27.25 8.50 -14.43
C ILE A 522 28.09 9.60 -15.06
N LYS A 523 27.67 10.87 -14.93
CA LYS A 523 28.39 12.04 -15.44
C LYS A 523 29.81 12.14 -14.86
N TRP A 524 30.01 11.78 -13.59
CA TRP A 524 31.33 11.66 -12.99
C TRP A 524 32.13 10.47 -13.56
N ALA A 525 31.56 9.26 -13.60
CA ALA A 525 32.26 8.06 -14.05
C ALA A 525 32.71 8.15 -15.53
N GLN A 526 31.89 8.78 -16.38
CA GLN A 526 32.21 9.09 -17.78
C GLN A 526 33.26 10.19 -17.95
N SER A 527 33.46 11.05 -16.94
CA SER A 527 34.52 12.06 -16.93
C SER A 527 35.82 11.45 -16.44
N ALA A 528 35.78 10.66 -15.35
CA ALA A 528 36.93 9.95 -14.79
C ALA A 528 37.52 8.95 -15.79
N GLY A 529 36.69 8.16 -16.46
CA GLY A 529 37.10 7.19 -17.50
C GLY A 529 37.55 7.80 -18.83
N LYS A 530 37.70 9.14 -18.92
CA LYS A 530 38.32 9.85 -20.05
C LYS A 530 39.59 10.60 -19.65
N GLY A 531 39.98 10.54 -18.37
CA GLY A 531 41.21 11.12 -17.82
C GLY A 531 42.34 10.10 -17.65
N THR A 532 42.21 8.94 -18.30
CA THR A 532 43.14 7.79 -18.29
C THR A 532 43.24 7.22 -19.69
#